data_AF-A0A453E3E0-F1
#
_entry.id   AF-A0A453E3E0-F1
#
_cell.length_a   1.000
_cell.length_b   1.000
_cell.length_c   1.000
_cell.angle_alpha   90.00
_cell.angle_beta   90.00
_cell.angle_gamma   90.00
#
_symmetry.space_group_name_H-M   'P 1'
#
loop_
_entity.id
_entity.type
_entity.pdbx_description
1 polymer ?
#
loop_
_entity_poly.entity_id
_entity_poly.type
_entity_poly.pdbx_seq_one_letter_code
_entity_poly.pdbx_strand_id
1 'polypeptide(L)' 'FRKTILLDRTKLVELLDHFQGGSLSWDEFSAAVKEAHQYRMGQPTDRRAIPGRPKEEDYFYANPQECVGSSSMGRLRDVS' A
#
# COMPACT_ATOMS: atom_id res chain seq x y z
N PHE A 1 -13.41 1.53 2.19
CA PHE A 1 -12.36 1.84 1.22
C PHE A 1 -11.52 2.99 1.76
N ARG A 2 -10.18 2.87 1.79
CA ARG A 2 -9.30 3.99 2.15
C ARG A 2 -9.03 4.81 0.89
N LYS A 3 -9.22 6.12 0.94
CA LYS A 3 -8.86 7.02 -0.17
C LYS A 3 -7.35 6.98 -0.36
N THR A 4 -6.90 6.48 -1.50
CA THR A 4 -5.50 6.49 -1.91
C THR A 4 -5.33 7.47 -3.06
N ILE A 5 -4.09 7.91 -3.30
CA ILE A 5 -3.74 8.62 -4.52
C ILE A 5 -3.39 7.62 -5.62
N LEU A 6 -3.82 7.88 -6.84
CA LEU A 6 -3.38 7.18 -8.04
C LEU A 6 -2.11 7.88 -8.55
N LEU A 7 -0.95 7.29 -8.24
CA LEU A 7 0.34 7.90 -8.52
C LEU A 7 0.59 8.08 -10.03
N ASP A 8 1.01 9.28 -10.40
CA ASP A 8 1.78 9.57 -11.59
C ASP A 8 3.23 9.18 -11.33
N ARG A 9 3.62 8.01 -11.82
CA ARG A 9 4.95 7.46 -11.54
C ARG A 9 6.04 8.34 -12.15
N THR A 10 5.82 8.89 -13.34
CA THR A 10 6.80 9.75 -14.00
C THR A 10 6.96 11.04 -13.21
N LYS A 11 5.85 11.70 -12.86
CA LYS A 11 5.92 12.97 -12.12
C LYS A 11 6.51 12.79 -10.72
N LEU A 12 6.18 11.67 -10.06
CA LEU A 12 6.74 11.35 -8.75
C LEU A 12 8.25 11.14 -8.81
N VAL A 13 8.75 10.44 -9.84
CA VAL A 13 10.20 10.22 -10.02
C VAL A 13 10.92 11.55 -10.24
N GLU A 14 10.39 12.43 -11.10
CA GLU A 14 10.97 13.78 -11.30
C GLU A 14 11.08 14.57 -9.97
N LEU A 15 9.99 14.59 -9.18
CA LEU A 15 9.98 15.29 -7.89
C LEU A 15 10.95 14.64 -6.89
N LEU A 16 11.09 13.32 -6.93
CA LEU A 16 12.01 12.58 -6.07
C LEU A 16 13.46 12.91 -6.42
N ASP A 17 13.80 12.99 -7.71
CA ASP A 17 15.13 13.35 -8.18
C ASP A 17 15.50 14.76 -7.72
N HIS A 18 14.56 15.72 -7.79
CA HIS A 18 14.78 17.07 -7.26
C HIS A 18 14.96 17.11 -5.74
N PHE A 19 14.21 16.30 -5.00
CA PHE A 19 14.36 16.17 -3.55
C PHE A 19 15.71 15.55 -3.17
N GLN A 20 16.10 14.45 -3.82
CA GLN A 20 17.40 13.80 -3.61
C GLN A 20 18.58 14.68 -4.03
N GLY A 21 18.40 15.48 -5.09
CA GLY A 21 19.36 16.50 -5.52
C GLY A 21 19.42 17.73 -4.60
N GLY A 22 18.65 17.76 -3.51
CA GLY A 22 18.63 18.86 -2.54
C GLY A 22 17.99 20.16 -3.06
N SER A 23 17.34 20.11 -4.23
CA SER A 23 16.65 21.26 -4.83
C SER A 23 15.29 21.53 -4.19
N LEU A 24 14.73 20.55 -3.47
CA LEU A 24 13.49 20.67 -2.72
C LEU A 24 13.72 20.20 -1.27
N SER A 25 13.15 20.91 -0.32
CA SER A 25 12.96 20.43 1.04
C SER A 25 11.87 19.36 1.11
N TRP A 26 11.79 18.66 2.25
CA TRP A 26 10.75 17.65 2.47
C TRP A 26 9.33 18.23 2.38
N ASP A 27 9.11 19.44 2.90
CA ASP A 27 7.80 20.08 2.89
C ASP A 27 7.39 20.50 1.48
N GLU A 28 8.32 21.04 0.69
CA GLU A 28 8.08 21.40 -0.71
C GLU A 28 7.82 20.17 -1.58
N PHE A 29 8.60 19.10 -1.40
CA PHE A 29 8.36 17.82 -2.06
C PHE A 29 6.98 17.27 -1.72
N SER A 30 6.63 17.22 -0.43
CA SER A 30 5.33 16.74 0.06
C SER A 30 4.17 17.55 -0.50
N ALA A 31 4.29 18.88 -0.55
CA ALA A 31 3.29 19.76 -1.13
C ALA A 31 3.14 19.54 -2.65
N ALA A 32 4.25 19.48 -3.39
CA ALA A 32 4.25 19.27 -4.83
C ALA A 32 3.66 17.90 -5.22
N VAL A 33 3.96 16.84 -4.45
CA VAL A 33 3.35 15.52 -4.66
C VAL A 33 1.84 15.58 -4.44
N LYS A 34 1.36 16.24 -3.37
CA LYS A 34 -0.09 16.37 -3.11
C LYS A 34 -0.79 17.17 -4.21
N GLU A 35 -0.20 18.27 -4.65
CA GLU A 35 -0.75 19.13 -5.70
C GLU A 35 -0.83 18.40 -7.05
N ALA A 36 0.25 17.73 -7.47
CA ALA A 36 0.30 16.97 -8.72
C ALA A 36 -0.74 15.83 -8.76
N HIS A 37 -1.19 15.35 -7.60
CA HIS A 37 -2.13 14.23 -7.46
C HIS A 37 -3.50 14.63 -6.91
N GLN A 38 -3.79 15.92 -6.75
CA GLN A 38 -5.01 16.37 -6.06
C GLN A 38 -6.32 15.86 -6.72
N TYR A 39 -6.30 15.66 -8.05
CA TYR A 39 -7.43 15.13 -8.82
C TYR A 39 -7.26 13.65 -9.22
N ARG A 40 -6.16 13.02 -8.80
CA ARG A 40 -5.85 11.62 -9.08
C ARG A 40 -6.10 10.78 -7.84
N MET A 41 -7.36 10.71 -7.42
CA MET A 41 -7.75 9.88 -6.27
C MET A 41 -8.15 8.49 -6.75
N GLY A 42 -7.59 7.46 -6.09
CA GLY A 42 -8.02 6.09 -6.25
C GLY A 42 -9.50 5.94 -5.90
N GLN A 43 -10.22 5.18 -6.70
CA GLN A 43 -11.62 4.86 -6.49
C GLN A 43 -11.78 3.35 -6.23
N PRO A 44 -12.86 2.93 -5.55
CA PRO A 44 -13.24 1.53 -5.56
C PRO A 44 -13.36 1.04 -7.00
N THR A 45 -12.72 -0.08 -7.30
CA THR A 45 -12.79 -0.70 -8.62
C THR A 45 -12.91 -2.20 -8.43
N ASP A 46 -13.62 -2.85 -9.34
CA ASP A 46 -13.76 -4.30 -9.31
C ASP A 46 -12.42 -4.97 -9.56
N ARG A 47 -12.20 -6.09 -8.88
CA ARG A 47 -11.00 -6.89 -9.10
C ARG A 47 -11.04 -7.43 -10.52
N ARG A 48 -10.01 -7.11 -11.31
CA ARG A 48 -9.83 -7.70 -12.64
C ARG A 48 -9.46 -9.17 -12.50
N ALA A 49 -10.42 -10.06 -12.77
CA ALA A 49 -10.15 -11.48 -12.95
C ALA A 49 -9.56 -11.71 -14.35
N ILE A 50 -8.39 -12.34 -14.42
CA ILE A 50 -7.78 -12.76 -15.69
C ILE A 50 -7.97 -14.28 -15.80
N PRO A 51 -8.79 -14.77 -16.76
CA PRO A 51 -9.00 -16.20 -16.93
C PRO A 51 -7.68 -16.95 -17.12
N GLY A 52 -7.51 -18.06 -16.39
CA GLY A 52 -6.29 -18.87 -16.43
C GLY A 52 -5.07 -18.25 -15.73
N ARG A 53 -5.20 -17.06 -15.13
CA ARG A 53 -4.14 -16.41 -14.34
C ARG A 53 -4.71 -15.89 -13.01
N PRO A 54 -5.09 -16.80 -12.09
CA PRO A 54 -5.45 -16.39 -10.75
C PRO A 54 -4.26 -15.69 -10.10
N LYS A 55 -4.55 -14.74 -9.20
CA LYS A 55 -3.54 -14.09 -8.38
C LYS A 55 -2.98 -15.11 -7.42
N GLU A 56 -1.71 -15.48 -7.60
CA GLU A 56 -1.08 -16.47 -6.73
C GLU A 56 -1.02 -15.97 -5.29
N GLU A 57 -0.89 -14.65 -5.11
CA GLU A 57 -0.92 -14.00 -3.80
C GLU A 57 -2.26 -14.13 -3.05
N ASP A 58 -3.36 -14.40 -3.77
CA ASP A 58 -4.69 -14.57 -3.19
C ASP A 58 -4.98 -16.04 -2.79
N TYR A 59 -4.05 -16.98 -3.06
CA TYR A 59 -4.21 -18.34 -2.57
C TYR A 59 -4.16 -18.39 -1.04
N PHE A 60 -5.01 -19.22 -0.45
CA PHE A 60 -5.11 -19.39 1.00
C PHE A 60 -3.75 -19.67 1.67
N TYR A 61 -2.85 -20.37 0.99
CA TYR A 61 -1.52 -20.72 1.50
C TYR A 61 -0.39 -19.81 1.02
N ALA A 62 -0.68 -18.77 0.24
CA ALA A 62 0.36 -17.87 -0.29
C ALA A 62 0.91 -16.89 0.74
N ASN A 63 0.23 -16.72 1.88
CA ASN A 63 0.66 -15.87 2.98
C ASN A 63 0.59 -16.60 4.33
N PRO A 64 1.40 -17.66 4.55
CA PRO A 64 1.30 -18.52 5.74
C PRO A 64 1.43 -17.76 7.06
N GLN A 65 2.21 -16.66 7.06
CA GLN A 65 2.37 -15.76 8.20
C GLN A 65 1.10 -15.02 8.63
N GLU A 66 0.10 -14.84 7.75
CA GLU A 66 -1.22 -14.31 8.15
C GLU A 66 -2.07 -15.38 8.87
N CYS A 67 -1.78 -16.66 8.63
CA CYS A 67 -2.56 -17.80 9.14
C CYS A 67 -2.04 -18.34 10.47
N VAL A 68 -0.82 -17.98 10.88
CA VAL A 68 -0.35 -18.22 12.25
C VAL A 68 -0.98 -17.17 13.16
N GLY A 69 -2.13 -17.53 13.74
CA GLY A 69 -2.67 -16.78 14.88
C GLY A 69 -1.54 -16.58 15.89
N SER A 70 -1.39 -15.37 16.42
CA SER A 70 -0.42 -15.07 17.48
C SER A 70 -0.51 -16.18 18.50
N SER A 71 0.50 -17.05 18.55
CA SER A 71 0.47 -18.26 19.35
C SER A 71 0.02 -17.80 20.72
N SER A 72 -1.19 -18.17 21.10
CA SER A 72 -1.72 -17.84 22.41
C SER A 72 -0.73 -18.49 23.35
N MET A 73 0.16 -17.68 23.91
CA MET A 73 0.93 -18.09 25.06
C MET A 73 -0.14 -18.34 26.10
N GLY A 74 -0.46 -19.63 26.26
CA GLY A 74 -1.68 -20.11 26.84
C GLY A 74 -1.87 -19.46 28.19
N ARG A 75 -2.90 -18.63 28.32
CA ARG A 75 -3.50 -18.38 29.62
C ARG A 75 -4.45 -19.55 29.86
N LEU A 76 -3.89 -20.70 30.23
CA LEU A 76 -4.63 -21.70 31.01
C LEU A 76 -5.19 -20.93 32.20
N ARG A 77 -6.49 -20.66 32.18
CA ARG A 77 -7.20 -20.27 33.40
C ARG A 77 -7.38 -21.59 34.15
N ASP A 78 -6.58 -21.79 35.18
CA ASP A 78 -6.90 -22.73 36.25
C ASP A 78 -8.33 -22.45 36.71
N VAL A 79 -9.20 -23.43 36.52
CA VAL A 79 -10.47 -23.52 37.24
C VAL A 79 -10.15 -24.29 38.50
N SER A 80 -10.16 -23.59 39.63
CA SER A 80 -10.44 -24.16 40.97
C SER A 80 -11.85 -23.74 41.38
#